data_AF-A0A084ZUC0-F1
#
_entry.id   AF-A0A084ZUC0-F1
#
_cell.length_a   1.000
_cell.length_b   1.000
_cell.length_c   1.000
_cell.angle_alpha   90.00
_cell.angle_beta   90.00
_cell.angle_gamma   90.00
#
_symmetry.space_group_name_H-M   'P 1'
#
loop_
_entity.id
_entity.type
_entity.pdbx_description
1 polymer ?
#
loop_
_entity_poly.entity_id
_entity_poly.type
_entity_poly.pdbx_seq_one_letter_code
_entity_poly.pdbx_strand_id
1 'polypeptide(L)'
;MSNTLFEGTYQPFRIWSIFSIARFEFEKKTIDFPMTHRVVFAYLASLANRYGDISVSYLSVCKKTGVTDVEEMAEIFGWLMAFNLLSYVPTSLFDGERVKFKYRVNYPENIFPHKIIHTPLEH
;
A
#
# COMPACT_ATOMS: atom_id res chain seq x y z
N MET A 1 -24.62 -8.81 -31.02
CA MET A 1 -24.92 -7.70 -30.08
C MET A 1 -25.25 -8.36 -28.74
N SER A 2 -24.23 -8.73 -27.95
CA SER A 2 -23.56 -7.92 -26.92
C SER A 2 -24.52 -7.49 -25.81
N ASN A 3 -24.56 -8.27 -24.73
CA ASN A 3 -24.95 -7.84 -23.39
C ASN A 3 -24.27 -8.74 -22.34
N THR A 4 -22.95 -8.86 -22.42
CA THR A 4 -22.10 -9.19 -21.26
C THR A 4 -21.66 -7.87 -20.61
N LEU A 5 -22.61 -7.12 -20.05
CA LEU A 5 -22.38 -5.80 -19.44
C LEU A 5 -21.71 -5.86 -18.06
N PHE A 6 -21.35 -7.05 -17.55
CA PHE A 6 -20.79 -7.24 -16.21
C PHE A 6 -19.68 -8.30 -16.15
N GLU A 7 -18.93 -8.50 -17.24
CA GLU A 7 -17.64 -9.20 -17.15
C GLU A 7 -16.61 -8.27 -16.50
N GLY A 8 -16.47 -8.43 -15.19
CA GLY A 8 -15.58 -7.62 -14.36
C GLY A 8 -16.30 -7.08 -13.14
N THR A 9 -17.00 -7.94 -12.39
CA THR A 9 -17.29 -7.64 -10.98
C THR A 9 -15.95 -7.46 -10.27
N TYR A 10 -15.45 -6.22 -10.27
CA TYR A 10 -14.38 -5.77 -9.38
C TYR A 10 -14.81 -6.19 -7.98
N GLN A 11 -14.11 -7.16 -7.40
CA GLN A 11 -14.32 -7.49 -6.00
C GLN A 11 -14.27 -6.20 -5.20
N PRO A 12 -15.22 -5.94 -4.28
CA PRO A 12 -15.24 -4.70 -3.54
C PRO A 12 -13.91 -4.53 -2.81
N PHE A 13 -13.16 -3.48 -3.14
CA PHE A 13 -11.88 -3.16 -2.52
C PHE A 13 -12.08 -2.94 -1.02
N ARG A 14 -11.62 -3.90 -0.19
CA ARG A 14 -11.79 -3.86 1.27
C ARG A 14 -10.59 -3.22 1.95
N ILE A 15 -10.35 -1.96 1.66
CA ILE A 15 -9.19 -1.22 2.20
C ILE A 15 -9.11 -1.24 3.74
N TRP A 16 -10.28 -1.26 4.39
CA TRP A 16 -10.40 -1.30 5.84
C TRP A 16 -9.84 -2.58 6.47
N SER A 17 -9.74 -3.68 5.70
CA SER A 17 -9.16 -4.94 6.17
C SER A 17 -7.71 -4.80 6.59
N ILE A 18 -6.95 -3.87 6.00
CA ILE A 18 -5.53 -3.63 6.30
C ILE A 18 -5.34 -3.25 7.78
N PHE A 19 -6.27 -2.51 8.37
CA PHE A 19 -6.18 -2.11 9.78
C PHE A 19 -6.22 -3.29 10.75
N SER A 20 -6.86 -4.40 10.35
CA SER A 20 -6.92 -5.63 11.14
C SER A 20 -5.65 -6.49 11.07
N ILE A 21 -4.73 -6.18 10.15
CA ILE A 21 -3.51 -6.95 9.92
C ILE A 21 -2.45 -6.50 10.91
N ALA A 22 -2.46 -7.10 12.10
CA ALA A 22 -1.49 -6.74 13.13
C ALA A 22 -0.08 -7.26 12.86
N ARG A 23 -0.02 -8.47 12.32
CA ARG A 23 1.21 -9.23 12.06
C ARG A 23 1.05 -10.04 10.79
N PHE A 24 2.17 -10.31 10.11
CA PHE A 24 2.21 -11.21 8.97
C PHE A 24 3.50 -12.03 8.94
N GLU A 25 3.48 -13.12 8.18
CA GLU A 25 4.64 -13.97 7.96
C GLU A 25 5.40 -13.51 6.71
N PHE A 26 6.69 -13.21 6.86
CA PHE A 26 7.61 -12.90 5.76
C PHE A 26 8.88 -13.72 5.95
N GLU A 27 9.27 -14.52 4.95
CA GLU A 27 10.45 -15.40 5.02
C GLU A 27 10.51 -16.25 6.31
N LYS A 28 9.37 -16.84 6.70
CA LYS A 28 9.19 -17.63 7.94
C LYS A 28 9.40 -16.86 9.25
N LYS A 29 9.48 -15.53 9.20
CA LYS A 29 9.54 -14.65 10.38
C LYS A 29 8.20 -13.96 10.55
N THR A 30 7.81 -13.77 11.82
CA THR A 30 6.66 -12.92 12.17
C THR A 30 7.11 -11.47 12.16
N ILE A 31 6.42 -10.65 11.38
CA ILE A 31 6.67 -9.22 11.26
C ILE A 31 5.48 -8.48 11.87
N ASP A 32 5.76 -7.59 12.82
CA ASP A 32 4.76 -6.64 13.31
C ASP A 32 4.48 -5.60 12.22
N PHE A 33 3.22 -5.30 11.98
CA PHE A 33 2.82 -4.25 11.05
C PHE A 33 2.35 -3.06 11.88
N PRO A 34 3.14 -1.99 12.10
CA PRO A 34 2.73 -0.89 12.97
C PRO A 34 1.50 -0.15 12.43
N MET A 35 0.67 0.43 13.31
CA MET A 35 -0.56 1.12 12.90
C MET A 35 -0.28 2.26 11.91
N THR A 36 0.76 3.07 12.14
CA THR A 36 1.16 4.15 11.22
C THR A 36 1.50 3.61 9.82
N HIS A 37 2.20 2.47 9.75
CA HIS A 37 2.55 1.84 8.48
C HIS A 37 1.30 1.26 7.79
N ARG A 38 0.34 0.70 8.54
CA ARG A 38 -0.96 0.26 8.02
C ARG A 38 -1.75 1.42 7.42
N VAL A 39 -1.79 2.57 8.09
CA VAL A 39 -2.45 3.79 7.59
C VAL A 39 -1.84 4.24 6.27
N VAL A 40 -0.50 4.32 6.22
CA VAL A 40 0.21 4.72 4.99
C VAL A 40 -0.04 3.71 3.88
N PHE A 41 0.12 2.42 4.14
CA PHE A 41 -0.12 1.37 3.15
C PHE A 41 -1.57 1.36 2.65
N ALA A 42 -2.55 1.56 3.53
CA ALA A 42 -3.96 1.67 3.15
C ALA A 42 -4.21 2.91 2.28
N TYR A 43 -3.60 4.04 2.59
CA TYR A 43 -3.69 5.21 1.73
C TYR A 43 -3.11 4.92 0.33
N LEU A 44 -1.91 4.34 0.25
CA LEU A 44 -1.25 4.02 -1.02
C LEU A 44 -2.05 2.98 -1.83
N ALA A 45 -2.53 1.91 -1.20
CA ALA A 45 -3.38 0.92 -1.85
C ALA A 45 -4.68 1.53 -2.37
N SER A 46 -5.26 2.51 -1.67
CA SER A 46 -6.46 3.23 -2.13
C SER A 46 -6.22 4.10 -3.37
N LEU A 47 -5.01 4.63 -3.53
CA LEU A 47 -4.60 5.32 -4.74
C LEU A 47 -4.35 4.31 -5.85
N ALA A 48 -3.63 3.23 -5.56
CA ALA A 48 -3.28 2.22 -6.55
C ALA A 48 -4.51 1.49 -7.12
N ASN A 49 -5.52 1.22 -6.30
CA ASN A 49 -6.78 0.64 -6.78
C ASN A 49 -7.51 1.55 -7.79
N ARG A 50 -7.28 2.88 -7.74
CA ARG A 50 -7.88 3.85 -8.67
C ARG A 50 -7.03 4.12 -9.90
N TYR A 51 -5.71 4.10 -9.76
CA TYR A 51 -4.78 4.62 -10.79
C TYR A 51 -3.72 3.62 -11.25
N GLY A 52 -3.66 2.42 -10.67
CA GLY A 52 -2.59 1.46 -10.91
C GLY A 52 -1.29 1.90 -10.22
N ASP A 53 -0.21 2.03 -10.99
CA ASP A 53 1.04 2.56 -10.46
C ASP A 53 0.87 4.04 -10.05
N ILE A 54 1.30 4.40 -8.85
CA ILE A 54 1.06 5.72 -8.24
C ILE A 54 2.30 6.61 -8.30
N SER A 55 2.11 7.91 -8.55
CA SER A 55 3.17 8.92 -8.47
C SER A 55 2.91 9.85 -7.29
N VAL A 56 3.67 9.71 -6.22
CA VAL A 56 3.46 10.45 -4.96
C VAL A 56 4.76 11.10 -4.47
N SER A 57 4.62 12.20 -3.74
CA SER A 57 5.71 12.77 -2.94
C SER A 57 5.45 12.53 -1.46
N TYR A 58 6.50 12.37 -0.65
CA TYR A 58 6.35 12.11 0.79
C TYR A 58 5.52 13.20 1.48
N LEU A 59 5.76 14.47 1.17
CA LEU A 59 4.96 15.59 1.67
C LEU A 59 3.46 15.44 1.41
N SER A 60 3.08 14.93 0.22
CA SER A 60 1.67 14.73 -0.12
C SER A 60 1.03 13.59 0.70
N VAL A 61 1.81 12.56 1.01
CA VAL A 61 1.37 11.42 1.84
C VAL A 61 1.25 11.85 3.28
N CYS A 62 2.24 12.55 3.85
CA CYS A 62 2.23 13.11 5.20
C CYS A 62 0.93 13.89 5.48
N LYS A 63 0.56 14.80 4.57
CA LYS A 63 -0.68 15.60 4.67
C LYS A 63 -1.98 14.77 4.72
N LYS A 64 -1.95 13.55 4.20
CA LYS A 64 -3.14 12.67 4.10
C LYS A 64 -3.17 11.59 5.18
N THR A 65 -2.01 11.17 5.67
CA THR A 65 -1.90 10.11 6.68
C THR A 65 -1.69 10.64 8.10
N GLY A 66 -1.38 11.94 8.24
CA GLY A 66 -1.12 12.56 9.55
C GLY A 66 0.29 12.34 10.08
N VAL A 67 1.16 11.68 9.31
CA VAL A 67 2.59 11.56 9.63
C VAL A 67 3.23 12.95 9.51
N THR A 68 3.84 13.42 10.58
CA THR A 68 4.31 14.81 10.70
C THR A 68 5.67 15.05 10.07
N ASP A 69 6.49 14.01 9.96
CA ASP A 69 7.86 14.10 9.49
C ASP A 69 8.06 13.39 8.13
N VAL A 70 8.83 14.04 7.26
CA VAL A 70 9.22 13.48 5.96
C VAL A 70 10.28 12.40 6.14
N GLU A 71 11.14 12.49 7.15
CA GLU A 71 12.11 11.44 7.47
C GLU A 71 11.39 10.17 7.92
N GLU A 72 10.44 10.29 8.85
CA GLU A 72 9.56 9.18 9.25
C GLU A 72 8.81 8.57 8.04
N MET A 73 8.31 9.41 7.12
CA MET A 73 7.67 8.91 5.91
C MET A 73 8.64 8.13 5.01
N ALA A 74 9.88 8.60 4.88
CA ALA A 74 10.90 7.90 4.12
C ALA A 74 11.24 6.53 4.75
N GLU A 75 11.31 6.46 6.07
CA GLU A 75 11.48 5.20 6.81
C GLU A 75 10.31 4.24 6.58
N ILE A 76 9.08 4.74 6.65
CA ILE A 76 7.88 3.92 6.35
C ILE A 76 7.93 3.38 4.92
N PHE A 77 8.30 4.21 3.94
CA PHE A 77 8.46 3.75 2.56
C PHE A 77 9.56 2.70 2.41
N GLY A 78 10.71 2.90 3.07
CA GLY A 78 11.79 1.94 3.13
C GLY A 78 11.34 0.60 3.72
N TRP A 79 10.58 0.65 4.81
CA TRP A 79 10.01 -0.53 5.46
C TRP A 79 9.02 -1.25 4.54
N LEU A 80 8.09 -0.54 3.89
CA LEU A 80 7.14 -1.13 2.95
C LEU A 80 7.85 -1.78 1.75
N MET A 81 8.96 -1.20 1.29
CA MET A 81 9.78 -1.79 0.24
C MET A 81 10.52 -3.05 0.71
N ALA A 82 11.09 -3.03 1.93
CA ALA A 82 11.79 -4.18 2.50
C ALA A 82 10.89 -5.43 2.62
N PHE A 83 9.59 -5.23 2.85
CA PHE A 83 8.61 -6.31 2.93
C PHE A 83 7.81 -6.53 1.64
N ASN A 84 8.29 -6.05 0.50
CA ASN A 84 7.64 -6.22 -0.81
C ASN A 84 6.16 -5.76 -0.84
N LEU A 85 5.80 -4.80 0.00
CA LEU A 85 4.47 -4.16 0.01
C LEU A 85 4.43 -2.98 -0.96
N LEU A 86 5.58 -2.38 -1.23
CA LEU A 86 5.77 -1.29 -2.17
C LEU A 86 7.00 -1.59 -3.03
N SER A 87 6.98 -1.22 -4.31
CA SER A 87 8.16 -1.31 -5.17
C SER A 87 8.31 -0.06 -6.01
N TYR A 88 9.55 0.42 -6.14
CA TYR A 88 9.86 1.53 -7.05
C TYR A 88 9.59 1.11 -8.50
N VAL A 89 8.92 1.97 -9.26
CA VAL A 89 8.73 1.79 -10.70
C VAL A 89 9.70 2.74 -11.38
N PRO A 90 10.75 2.23 -12.06
CA PRO A 90 11.67 3.07 -12.81
C PRO A 90 10.90 3.87 -13.84
N THR A 91 10.89 5.19 -13.69
CA THR A 91 10.42 6.09 -14.73
C THR A 91 11.53 6.26 -15.76
N SER A 92 11.20 6.03 -17.05
CA SER A 92 12.00 6.60 -18.13
C SER A 92 12.06 8.11 -17.89
N LEU A 93 13.28 8.62 -17.77
CA LEU A 93 13.60 9.99 -17.37
C LEU A 93 12.91 11.03 -18.25
N PHE A 94 12.74 12.22 -17.65
CA PHE A 94 12.25 13.49 -18.22
C PHE A 94 10.74 13.71 -18.18
N ASP A 95 10.27 14.19 -17.02
CA ASP A 95 9.33 15.30 -17.04
C ASP A 95 9.77 16.34 -15.99
N GLY A 96 10.05 17.55 -16.46
CA GLY A 96 10.85 18.58 -15.81
C GLY A 96 10.24 19.26 -14.58
N GLU A 97 9.26 18.67 -13.90
CA GLU A 97 8.61 19.31 -12.75
C GLU A 97 8.33 18.36 -11.58
N ARG A 98 8.99 18.67 -10.45
CA ARG A 98 8.79 18.14 -9.09
C ARG A 98 8.98 16.63 -8.96
N VAL A 99 10.00 16.22 -8.22
CA VAL A 99 10.38 14.83 -7.91
C VAL A 99 9.17 14.07 -7.32
N LYS A 100 8.37 13.46 -8.19
CA LYS A 100 7.34 12.48 -7.85
C LYS A 100 7.95 11.12 -8.14
N PHE A 101 8.12 10.31 -7.10
CA PHE A 101 8.56 8.95 -7.27
C PHE A 101 7.36 8.10 -7.68
N LYS A 102 7.54 7.26 -8.69
CA LYS A 102 6.52 6.32 -9.12
C LYS A 102 6.71 5.01 -8.36
N TYR A 103 5.64 4.51 -7.77
CA TYR A 103 5.61 3.28 -7.00
C TYR A 103 4.48 2.37 -7.47
N ARG A 104 4.70 1.07 -7.31
CA ARG A 104 3.68 0.04 -7.41
C ARG A 104 3.39 -0.47 -6.02
N VAL A 105 2.12 -0.49 -5.66
CA VAL A 105 1.65 -1.03 -4.38
C VAL A 105 1.31 -2.49 -4.59
N ASN A 106 1.95 -3.38 -3.84
CA ASN A 106 1.70 -4.81 -3.91
C ASN A 106 0.48 -5.16 -3.05
N TYR A 107 -0.70 -5.05 -3.65
CA TYR A 107 -1.97 -5.42 -3.04
C TYR A 107 -2.86 -6.09 -4.11
N PRO A 108 -2.45 -7.27 -4.61
CA PRO A 108 -3.06 -7.89 -5.78
C PRO A 108 -4.51 -8.23 -5.48
N GLU A 109 -5.41 -7.85 -6.39
CA GLU A 109 -6.84 -8.19 -6.28
C GLU A 109 -7.47 -7.81 -4.93
N ASN A 110 -6.93 -6.77 -4.28
CA ASN A 110 -7.39 -6.32 -2.97
C ASN A 110 -7.14 -7.33 -1.82
N ILE A 111 -6.11 -8.16 -1.98
CA ILE A 111 -5.68 -9.19 -1.03
C ILE A 111 -4.29 -8.81 -0.51
N PHE A 112 -4.09 -8.97 0.80
CA PHE A 112 -2.78 -8.75 1.41
C PHE A 112 -1.80 -9.83 0.91
N PRO A 113 -0.61 -9.46 0.41
CA PRO A 113 0.26 -10.40 -0.32
C PRO A 113 0.94 -11.43 0.59
N HIS A 114 0.91 -11.24 1.91
CA HIS A 114 1.53 -12.13 2.89
C HIS A 114 0.50 -12.84 3.75
N LYS A 115 0.90 -13.95 4.36
CA LYS A 115 0.04 -14.68 5.30
C LYS A 115 -0.17 -13.86 6.57
N ILE A 116 -1.41 -13.50 6.84
CA ILE A 116 -1.81 -12.73 8.02
C ILE A 116 -1.78 -13.64 9.26
N ILE A 117 -1.21 -13.14 10.35
CA ILE A 117 -1.24 -13.80 11.65
C ILE A 117 -2.34 -13.13 12.46
N HIS A 118 -3.47 -13.82 12.61
CA HIS A 118 -4.56 -13.35 13.44
C HIS A 118 -4.15 -13.43 14.90
N THR A 119 -4.14 -12.29 15.58
CA THR A 119 -4.07 -12.29 17.05
C THR A 119 -5.45 -12.75 17.56
N PRO A 120 -5.54 -13.79 18.39
CA PRO A 120 -6.79 -14.10 19.06
C PRO A 120 -7.19 -12.88 19.92
N LEU A 121 -8.45 -12.48 19.83
CA LEU A 121 -9.02 -11.53 20.79
C LEU A 121 -8.98 -12.21 22.15
N GLU A 122 -8.17 -11.68 23.08
CA GLU A 122 -8.26 -12.07 24.48
C GLU A 122 -9.66 -11.68 24.99
N HIS A 123 -10.36 -12.66 25.56
CA HIS A 123 -11.72 -12.52 26.11
C HIS A 123 -11.75 -11.72 27.41
#